data_AF-A0A396PUL9-F1
#
_entry.id   AF-A0A396PUL9-F1
#
_cell.length_a   1.000
_cell.length_b   1.000
_cell.length_c   1.000
_cell.angle_alpha   90.00
_cell.angle_beta   90.00
_cell.angle_gamma   90.00
#
_symmetry.space_group_name_H-M   'P 1'
#
loop_
_entity.id
_entity.type
_entity.pdbx_description
1 polymer ?
#
loop_
_entity_poly.entity_id
_entity_poly.type
_entity_poly.pdbx_seq_one_letter_code
_entity_poly.pdbx_strand_id
1 'polypeptide(L)'
;MWKNWYVQPTKPEKRRKNYRGGVLVAALLLLLSLPGCGYGSYEKITTAQTAENGAGQSENRKEEAGTEKDSGENTAAEIVLETEAADAGAARGENPDGAQANNPGGDQERNPGELPENLVGKAAEFSEDSGASMSILFSGDVLLSDHVLNAYSRAGGISGVLDQNYRNAIQSVDYFAVNEEFPFSSRGTQAADKQYTFRLAPEKVSLFQEMGIDAVTLANNHALDYGVDALLDTCEVLDGAGILHTGAGKDLNAAKQPVVFEKNGQKVALIGATRVIPEAGWAATNGHPGMLSSYEVSVEPLLQQIASCHADGEKVVVLIHWGIERDEKPQEYQRALAKRYIDAGADLVIGSHPHVLQGIEYYKGKPIFYSLGNFVFGSSIPKTMLVQAEFQGENLSLRLLPGTSSGGYTRMLTDSGEMTQFYQYLESISFGVSIGADGAVSAQP
;
A
#
# COMPACT_ATOMS: atom_id res chain seq x y z
N MET A 1 -35.88 -5.96 -39.17
CA MET A 1 -35.31 -7.22 -38.66
C MET A 1 -33.87 -7.30 -39.11
N TRP A 2 -32.94 -6.96 -38.21
CA TRP A 2 -31.49 -7.05 -38.38
C TRP A 2 -31.01 -8.42 -37.89
N LYS A 3 -30.08 -9.08 -38.59
CA LYS A 3 -29.32 -10.22 -38.06
C LYS A 3 -27.87 -10.20 -38.56
N ASN A 4 -27.01 -9.71 -37.67
CA ASN A 4 -25.73 -10.24 -37.19
C ASN A 4 -24.71 -10.80 -38.19
N TRP A 5 -23.60 -10.06 -38.31
CA TRP A 5 -22.26 -10.59 -38.49
C TRP A 5 -21.64 -10.80 -37.10
N TYR A 6 -21.09 -11.99 -36.84
CA TYR A 6 -20.20 -12.23 -35.70
C TYR A 6 -19.06 -13.14 -36.19
N VAL A 7 -17.85 -12.59 -36.16
CA VAL A 7 -16.59 -13.26 -36.50
C VAL A 7 -16.02 -13.86 -35.20
N GLN A 8 -15.69 -15.15 -35.24
CA GLN A 8 -15.04 -15.89 -34.16
C GLN A 8 -13.53 -15.55 -34.11
N PRO A 9 -12.92 -15.31 -32.94
CA PRO A 9 -11.47 -15.24 -32.82
C PRO A 9 -10.83 -16.64 -32.72
N THR A 10 -9.78 -16.83 -33.51
CA THR A 10 -8.95 -18.03 -33.64
C THR A 10 -8.07 -18.29 -32.41
N LYS A 11 -7.99 -19.55 -31.98
CA LYS A 11 -7.07 -20.04 -30.93
C LYS A 11 -5.60 -19.97 -31.39
N PRO A 12 -4.63 -19.60 -30.54
CA PRO A 12 -3.22 -19.73 -30.88
C PRO A 12 -2.70 -21.16 -30.67
N GLU A 13 -1.89 -21.61 -31.63
CA GLU A 13 -1.29 -22.94 -31.74
C GLU A 13 -0.26 -23.25 -30.64
N LYS A 14 -0.33 -24.47 -30.09
CA LYS A 14 0.66 -25.05 -29.19
C LYS A 14 1.96 -25.36 -29.95
N ARG A 15 3.03 -24.58 -29.72
CA ARG A 15 4.40 -24.98 -30.08
C ARG A 15 4.97 -25.94 -29.02
N ARG A 16 5.09 -27.22 -29.37
CA ARG A 16 5.91 -28.21 -28.67
C ARG A 16 7.40 -27.85 -28.82
N LYS A 17 8.11 -27.67 -27.70
CA LYS A 17 9.58 -27.73 -27.66
C LYS A 17 9.99 -28.98 -26.88
N ASN A 18 10.69 -29.87 -27.58
CA ASN A 18 11.34 -31.05 -27.02
C ASN A 18 12.58 -30.61 -26.24
N TYR A 19 12.64 -30.90 -24.93
CA TYR A 19 13.90 -30.89 -24.18
C TYR A 19 14.33 -32.34 -23.94
N ARG A 20 15.48 -32.70 -24.52
CA ARG A 20 16.20 -33.95 -24.25
C ARG A 20 17.37 -33.65 -23.32
N GLY A 21 17.35 -34.28 -22.14
CA GLY A 21 18.49 -34.91 -21.46
C GLY A 21 19.71 -34.07 -21.11
N GLY A 22 19.93 -33.89 -19.81
CA GLY A 22 21.20 -33.44 -19.23
C GLY A 22 21.15 -33.46 -17.71
N VAL A 23 21.20 -34.66 -17.12
CA VAL A 23 21.39 -34.87 -15.68
C VAL A 23 22.87 -34.65 -15.36
N LEU A 24 23.17 -33.74 -14.44
CA LEU A 24 24.44 -33.73 -13.71
C LEU A 24 24.18 -33.39 -12.25
N VAL A 25 24.30 -34.43 -11.44
CA VAL A 25 24.27 -34.43 -9.97
C VAL A 25 25.67 -34.10 -9.49
N ALA A 26 25.79 -33.12 -8.59
CA ALA A 26 26.96 -33.00 -7.72
C ALA A 26 26.48 -32.56 -6.33
N ALA A 27 26.31 -33.56 -5.47
CA ALA A 27 26.17 -33.38 -4.03
C ALA A 27 27.57 -33.26 -3.42
N LEU A 28 27.79 -32.27 -2.56
CA LEU A 28 28.89 -32.30 -1.60
C LEU A 28 28.33 -32.05 -0.20
N LEU A 29 28.29 -33.15 0.56
CA LEU A 29 28.10 -33.19 2.01
C LEU A 29 29.43 -32.87 2.68
N LEU A 30 29.43 -31.92 3.60
CA LEU A 30 30.49 -31.76 4.60
C LEU A 30 29.85 -31.73 5.98
N LEU A 31 29.85 -32.92 6.60
CA LEU A 31 29.61 -33.17 8.01
C LEU A 31 30.84 -32.73 8.80
N LEU A 32 30.67 -31.80 9.74
CA LEU A 32 31.56 -31.66 10.89
C LEU A 32 30.71 -31.61 12.16
N SER A 33 30.81 -32.69 12.91
CA SER A 33 30.33 -32.91 14.26
C SER A 33 31.25 -32.27 15.31
N LEU A 34 30.66 -31.92 16.47
CA LEU A 34 31.17 -31.93 17.87
C LEU A 34 30.82 -30.62 18.64
N PRO A 35 30.71 -30.62 20.00
CA PRO A 35 29.42 -30.80 20.67
C PRO A 35 29.11 -29.76 21.79
N GLY A 36 27.84 -29.69 22.21
CA GLY A 36 27.48 -29.71 23.63
C GLY A 36 27.26 -28.38 24.36
N CYS A 37 26.23 -28.43 25.21
CA CYS A 37 25.86 -27.55 26.34
C CYS A 37 25.19 -26.21 25.98
N GLY A 38 23.99 -25.88 26.48
CA GLY A 38 23.15 -26.54 27.46
C GLY A 38 21.79 -25.84 27.55
N TYR A 39 20.79 -26.60 28.00
CA TYR A 39 19.45 -26.14 28.36
C TYR A 39 19.52 -25.11 29.49
N GLY A 40 18.85 -23.97 29.31
CA GLY A 40 18.58 -22.98 30.34
C GLY A 40 17.08 -22.67 30.35
N SER A 41 16.46 -22.96 31.48
CA SER A 41 15.03 -22.90 31.79
C SER A 41 14.40 -21.51 31.69
N TYR A 42 13.14 -21.50 31.26
CA TYR A 42 12.20 -20.40 31.37
C TYR A 42 11.91 -20.04 32.84
N GLU A 43 12.08 -18.78 33.22
CA GLU A 43 11.46 -18.22 34.42
C GLU A 43 10.26 -17.36 34.05
N LYS A 44 9.09 -17.80 34.55
CA LYS A 44 7.89 -16.98 34.69
C LYS A 44 8.16 -15.90 35.73
N ILE A 45 8.01 -14.64 35.35
CA ILE A 45 7.85 -13.57 36.33
C ILE A 45 6.34 -13.34 36.50
N THR A 46 5.83 -13.77 37.64
CA THR A 46 4.50 -13.40 38.16
C THR A 46 4.69 -12.72 39.51
N THR A 47 3.76 -11.80 39.81
CA THR A 47 3.48 -11.09 41.07
C THR A 47 4.43 -9.95 41.44
N ALA A 48 3.99 -8.84 42.04
CA ALA A 48 2.69 -8.21 42.26
C ALA A 48 2.99 -6.85 42.91
N GLN A 49 2.12 -5.85 42.75
CA GLN A 49 1.84 -4.91 43.84
C GLN A 49 0.43 -4.36 43.71
N THR A 50 -0.43 -4.91 44.55
CA THR A 50 -1.75 -4.43 44.96
C THR A 50 -1.64 -3.13 45.74
N ALA A 51 -2.56 -2.20 45.48
CA ALA A 51 -3.09 -1.29 46.49
C ALA A 51 -4.62 -1.35 46.41
N GLU A 52 -5.22 -1.90 47.46
CA GLU A 52 -6.66 -1.92 47.73
C GLU A 52 -7.20 -0.52 48.08
N ASN A 53 -8.44 -0.27 47.69
CA ASN A 53 -9.53 0.41 48.42
C ASN A 53 -10.65 0.66 47.39
N GLY A 54 -11.91 0.30 47.55
CA GLY A 54 -12.66 -0.35 48.60
C GLY A 54 -14.11 -0.54 48.11
N ALA A 55 -14.74 -1.58 48.65
CA ALA A 55 -16.16 -1.94 48.70
C ALA A 55 -17.25 -1.14 47.94
N GLY A 56 -18.10 -1.91 47.25
CA GLY A 56 -19.46 -1.51 46.88
C GLY A 56 -20.26 -2.67 46.27
N GLN A 57 -20.97 -3.42 47.11
CA GLN A 57 -21.90 -4.49 46.74
C GLN A 57 -23.07 -3.98 45.88
N SER A 58 -23.51 -4.76 44.90
CA SER A 58 -24.92 -5.18 44.83
C SER A 58 -25.10 -6.45 44.00
N GLU A 59 -25.75 -7.44 44.61
CA GLU A 59 -26.34 -8.59 43.94
C GLU A 59 -27.64 -8.14 43.25
N ASN A 60 -27.94 -8.68 42.08
CA ASN A 60 -29.26 -9.27 41.87
C ASN A 60 -29.28 -10.28 40.72
N ARG A 61 -29.93 -11.40 41.03
CA ARG A 61 -30.18 -12.60 40.24
C ARG A 61 -31.56 -12.46 39.56
N LYS A 62 -31.74 -13.00 38.34
CA LYS A 62 -32.87 -13.88 37.93
C LYS A 62 -32.88 -14.21 36.42
N GLU A 63 -32.79 -15.53 36.15
CA GLU A 63 -33.57 -16.40 35.24
C GLU A 63 -34.86 -15.79 34.63
N GLU A 64 -35.43 -16.17 33.47
CA GLU A 64 -35.57 -17.44 32.71
C GLU A 64 -36.24 -17.09 31.33
N ALA A 65 -35.83 -17.67 30.19
CA ALA A 65 -36.47 -18.74 29.37
C ALA A 65 -37.65 -18.42 28.40
N GLY A 66 -37.54 -18.97 27.16
CA GLY A 66 -38.60 -19.27 26.16
C GLY A 66 -38.89 -18.16 25.12
N THR A 67 -39.01 -18.37 23.80
CA THR A 67 -39.54 -19.50 23.00
C THR A 67 -39.24 -19.28 21.49
N GLU A 68 -39.19 -20.38 20.71
CA GLU A 68 -39.05 -20.45 19.24
C GLU A 68 -40.24 -19.88 18.45
N LYS A 69 -39.99 -19.30 17.26
CA LYS A 69 -40.41 -19.84 15.93
C LYS A 69 -40.10 -18.91 14.74
N ASP A 70 -39.28 -19.44 13.83
CA ASP A 70 -39.44 -19.59 12.36
C ASP A 70 -40.01 -18.44 11.49
N SER A 71 -39.18 -17.92 10.57
CA SER A 71 -39.37 -17.94 9.09
C SER A 71 -38.76 -16.71 8.39
N GLY A 72 -38.06 -16.95 7.27
CA GLY A 72 -37.82 -15.94 6.23
C GLY A 72 -36.36 -15.70 5.86
N GLU A 73 -35.92 -16.35 4.78
CA GLU A 73 -34.70 -16.04 4.04
C GLU A 73 -34.66 -14.57 3.58
N ASN A 74 -33.56 -13.89 3.90
CA ASN A 74 -32.88 -12.98 2.96
C ASN A 74 -31.45 -12.72 3.47
N THR A 75 -30.49 -13.49 2.98
CA THR A 75 -29.06 -13.31 3.30
C THR A 75 -28.51 -12.11 2.54
N ALA A 76 -28.58 -10.93 3.15
CA ALA A 76 -27.58 -9.90 2.95
C ALA A 76 -26.54 -10.08 4.06
N ALA A 77 -25.32 -10.50 3.71
CA ALA A 77 -24.22 -10.55 4.67
C ALA A 77 -23.89 -9.12 5.09
N GLU A 78 -24.38 -8.75 6.26
CA GLU A 78 -24.18 -7.47 6.92
C GLU A 78 -22.73 -7.37 7.41
N ILE A 79 -22.05 -6.29 7.04
CA ILE A 79 -20.72 -5.94 7.55
C ILE A 79 -20.92 -5.50 9.00
N VAL A 80 -20.26 -6.16 9.96
CA VAL A 80 -20.24 -5.73 11.36
C VAL A 80 -18.95 -4.98 11.61
N LEU A 81 -19.03 -3.65 11.68
CA LEU A 81 -18.01 -2.79 12.28
C LEU A 81 -18.70 -1.87 13.30
N GLU A 82 -18.33 -1.98 14.58
CA GLU A 82 -18.65 -0.96 15.58
C GLU A 82 -17.70 0.23 15.39
N THR A 83 -18.26 1.38 15.04
CA THR A 83 -17.52 2.60 14.68
C THR A 83 -16.99 3.38 15.88
N GLU A 84 -15.77 3.92 15.76
CA GLU A 84 -15.24 4.95 16.64
C GLU A 84 -16.04 6.26 16.54
N ALA A 85 -16.46 6.80 17.69
CA ALA A 85 -17.03 8.13 17.80
C ALA A 85 -15.90 9.17 17.95
N ALA A 86 -15.84 10.12 17.02
CA ALA A 86 -15.03 11.33 17.15
C ALA A 86 -15.82 12.40 17.92
N ASP A 87 -15.32 12.79 19.08
CA ASP A 87 -15.77 13.99 19.81
C ASP A 87 -15.03 15.22 19.28
N ALA A 88 -15.75 16.13 18.66
CA ALA A 88 -15.26 17.46 18.28
C ALA A 88 -16.30 18.50 18.69
N GLY A 89 -15.99 19.21 19.78
CA GLY A 89 -16.79 20.27 20.34
C GLY A 89 -17.01 21.43 19.36
N ALA A 90 -18.29 21.78 19.18
CA ALA A 90 -18.73 22.90 18.36
C ALA A 90 -18.56 24.24 19.09
N ALA A 91 -17.92 25.21 18.43
CA ALA A 91 -18.06 26.63 18.73
C ALA A 91 -18.76 27.32 17.55
N ARG A 92 -19.94 27.88 17.82
CA ARG A 92 -20.78 28.66 16.90
C ARG A 92 -20.14 30.02 16.60
N GLY A 93 -20.27 30.48 15.36
CA GLY A 93 -20.03 31.87 14.95
C GLY A 93 -20.86 32.20 13.72
N GLU A 94 -21.68 33.24 13.85
CA GLU A 94 -22.78 33.63 12.98
C GLU A 94 -22.33 34.31 11.67
N ASN A 95 -23.13 34.13 10.62
CA ASN A 95 -23.15 34.95 9.41
C ASN A 95 -23.91 36.27 9.71
N PRO A 96 -23.64 37.36 8.98
CA PRO A 96 -24.69 37.77 8.03
C PRO A 96 -24.21 38.42 6.71
N ASP A 97 -25.01 38.15 5.67
CA ASP A 97 -25.52 38.99 4.59
C ASP A 97 -24.64 40.00 3.83
N GLY A 98 -24.69 39.87 2.49
CA GLY A 98 -25.34 40.94 1.72
C GLY A 98 -24.65 41.40 0.43
N ALA A 99 -25.42 41.28 -0.67
CA ALA A 99 -25.56 42.23 -1.78
C ALA A 99 -25.07 41.83 -3.19
N GLN A 100 -26.01 42.05 -4.10
CA GLN A 100 -26.12 41.71 -5.51
C GLN A 100 -25.38 42.65 -6.47
N ALA A 101 -25.06 42.08 -7.64
CA ALA A 101 -25.26 42.58 -9.01
C ALA A 101 -24.72 43.96 -9.44
N ASN A 102 -23.90 43.98 -10.52
CA ASN A 102 -24.39 44.29 -11.87
C ASN A 102 -23.22 44.44 -12.88
N ASN A 103 -23.46 43.90 -14.07
CA ASN A 103 -22.70 44.15 -15.29
C ASN A 103 -23.22 45.46 -15.93
N PRO A 104 -22.40 46.18 -16.72
CA PRO A 104 -22.80 46.36 -18.13
C PRO A 104 -21.64 46.42 -19.14
N GLY A 105 -21.81 45.65 -20.24
CA GLY A 105 -21.84 46.10 -21.64
C GLY A 105 -20.65 46.82 -22.30
N GLY A 106 -20.29 46.36 -23.51
CA GLY A 106 -19.83 47.24 -24.59
C GLY A 106 -18.70 46.71 -25.47
N ASP A 107 -19.02 46.36 -26.72
CA ASP A 107 -18.16 45.86 -27.79
C ASP A 107 -17.04 46.83 -28.24
N GLN A 108 -15.93 46.31 -28.78
CA GLN A 108 -15.54 46.53 -30.19
C GLN A 108 -14.24 45.82 -30.61
N GLU A 109 -14.29 45.37 -31.87
CA GLU A 109 -13.33 44.62 -32.69
C GLU A 109 -11.90 45.15 -32.71
N ARG A 110 -10.94 44.23 -32.80
CA ARG A 110 -9.66 44.45 -33.49
C ARG A 110 -9.10 43.12 -34.02
N ASN A 111 -8.96 43.03 -35.35
CA ASN A 111 -8.22 42.01 -36.09
C ASN A 111 -6.76 41.88 -35.60
N PRO A 112 -6.21 40.67 -35.46
CA PRO A 112 -4.78 40.46 -35.48
C PRO A 112 -4.33 40.07 -36.90
N GLY A 113 -3.50 40.93 -37.49
CA GLY A 113 -2.73 40.62 -38.68
C GLY A 113 -1.61 39.60 -38.41
N GLU A 114 -1.20 38.97 -39.50
CA GLU A 114 -0.11 37.99 -39.61
C GLU A 114 1.19 38.48 -38.98
N LEU A 115 1.90 37.56 -38.30
CA LEU A 115 3.30 37.71 -37.93
C LEU A 115 4.13 36.54 -38.51
N PRO A 116 5.38 36.80 -38.94
CA PRO A 116 6.09 35.99 -39.93
C PRO A 116 6.83 34.78 -39.34
N GLU A 117 6.92 33.74 -40.18
CA GLU A 117 7.87 32.65 -40.08
C GLU A 117 9.32 33.18 -40.13
N ASN A 118 10.13 32.88 -39.11
CA ASN A 118 11.56 32.55 -39.20
C ASN A 118 12.22 32.52 -37.82
N LEU A 119 12.14 31.38 -37.13
CA LEU A 119 13.09 30.95 -36.09
C LEU A 119 13.30 29.44 -36.19
N VAL A 120 13.78 28.95 -37.35
CA VAL A 120 14.32 27.59 -37.46
C VAL A 120 15.80 27.63 -37.10
N GLY A 121 16.07 27.54 -35.80
CA GLY A 121 17.40 27.26 -35.27
C GLY A 121 17.65 25.76 -35.25
N LYS A 122 18.46 25.30 -36.20
CA LYS A 122 19.37 24.14 -36.17
C LYS A 122 19.02 23.05 -35.14
N ALA A 123 18.35 22.00 -35.60
CA ALA A 123 18.25 20.72 -34.91
C ALA A 123 19.66 20.23 -34.52
N ALA A 124 19.92 20.22 -33.21
CA ALA A 124 20.96 19.36 -32.67
C ALA A 124 20.47 17.92 -32.86
N GLU A 125 21.31 17.09 -33.49
CA GLU A 125 21.12 15.65 -33.56
C GLU A 125 21.03 15.11 -32.12
N PHE A 126 19.81 14.79 -31.70
CA PHE A 126 19.59 14.02 -30.48
C PHE A 126 20.03 12.59 -30.77
N SER A 127 21.09 12.16 -30.09
CA SER A 127 21.48 10.76 -30.02
C SER A 127 20.30 9.93 -29.52
N GLU A 128 19.95 8.87 -30.26
CA GLU A 128 19.00 7.83 -29.90
C GLU A 128 19.51 6.99 -28.70
N ASP A 129 19.53 7.61 -27.53
CA ASP A 129 19.53 6.89 -26.25
C ASP A 129 18.44 7.47 -25.36
N SER A 130 17.19 7.34 -25.79
CA SER A 130 16.06 7.49 -24.89
C SER A 130 16.02 6.25 -24.00
N GLY A 131 16.93 6.19 -23.02
CA GLY A 131 17.06 5.07 -22.10
C GLY A 131 15.68 4.69 -21.54
N ALA A 132 15.39 3.38 -21.59
CA ALA A 132 14.17 2.77 -21.10
C ALA A 132 13.79 3.33 -19.72
N SER A 133 12.74 4.16 -19.66
CA SER A 133 12.21 4.65 -18.38
C SER A 133 10.97 3.85 -17.96
N MET A 134 10.80 3.71 -16.65
CA MET A 134 9.64 3.09 -16.01
C MET A 134 9.17 4.00 -14.88
N SER A 135 7.89 4.35 -14.93
CA SER A 135 7.23 5.19 -13.95
C SER A 135 6.34 4.34 -13.05
N ILE A 136 6.53 4.40 -11.74
CA ILE A 136 5.74 3.66 -10.76
C ILE A 136 5.18 4.63 -9.73
N LEU A 137 3.87 4.55 -9.45
CA LEU A 137 3.27 5.20 -8.29
C LEU A 137 3.22 4.23 -7.11
N PHE A 138 3.45 4.79 -5.93
CA PHE A 138 3.27 4.11 -4.66
C PHE A 138 2.33 4.89 -3.76
N SER A 139 1.40 4.18 -3.12
CA SER A 139 0.59 4.73 -2.02
C SER A 139 0.91 4.04 -0.70
N GLY A 140 0.45 4.64 0.39
CA GLY A 140 0.34 3.93 1.66
C GLY A 140 -0.91 3.05 1.73
N ASP A 141 -1.52 3.02 2.91
CA ASP A 141 -2.55 2.05 3.29
C ASP A 141 -3.86 2.25 2.52
N VAL A 142 -4.38 1.14 1.97
CA VAL A 142 -5.66 1.04 1.28
C VAL A 142 -6.58 0.07 2.03
N LEU A 143 -7.67 0.61 2.57
CA LEU A 143 -8.80 -0.08 3.16
C LEU A 143 -10.09 0.46 2.56
N LEU A 144 -10.89 -0.40 1.93
CA LEU A 144 -12.20 0.00 1.41
C LEU A 144 -13.25 -0.06 2.53
N SER A 145 -13.16 0.86 3.50
CA SER A 145 -14.09 0.96 4.62
C SER A 145 -15.52 1.30 4.17
N ASP A 146 -16.48 1.25 5.10
CA ASP A 146 -17.85 1.69 4.83
C ASP A 146 -17.93 3.13 4.33
N HIS A 147 -17.04 4.03 4.76
CA HIS A 147 -17.01 5.40 4.22
C HIS A 147 -16.65 5.41 2.73
N VAL A 148 -15.65 4.62 2.35
CA VAL A 148 -15.19 4.48 0.96
C VAL A 148 -16.27 3.80 0.11
N LEU A 149 -16.82 2.68 0.58
CA LEU A 149 -17.88 1.94 -0.12
C LEU A 149 -19.14 2.78 -0.29
N ASN A 150 -19.51 3.58 0.72
CA ASN A 150 -20.63 4.51 0.62
C ASN A 150 -20.34 5.64 -0.38
N ALA A 151 -19.14 6.20 -0.38
CA ALA A 151 -18.75 7.24 -1.34
C ALA A 151 -18.78 6.71 -2.78
N TYR A 152 -18.22 5.52 -3.00
CA TYR A 152 -18.29 4.77 -4.25
C TYR A 152 -19.74 4.54 -4.71
N SER A 153 -20.59 4.00 -3.83
CA SER A 153 -21.99 3.69 -4.17
C SER A 153 -22.81 4.94 -4.47
N ARG A 154 -22.60 6.05 -3.74
CA ARG A 154 -23.33 7.31 -3.98
C ARG A 154 -22.97 7.94 -5.33
N ALA A 155 -21.71 7.85 -5.74
CA ALA A 155 -21.26 8.39 -7.02
C ALA A 155 -21.48 7.42 -8.20
N GLY A 156 -21.69 6.13 -7.91
CA GLY A 156 -21.86 5.08 -8.92
C GLY A 156 -20.55 4.61 -9.56
N GLY A 157 -19.41 4.75 -8.85
CA GLY A 157 -18.11 4.33 -9.36
C GLY A 157 -16.93 5.02 -8.67
N ILE A 158 -15.72 4.76 -9.16
CA ILE A 158 -14.48 5.22 -8.53
C ILE A 158 -14.32 6.74 -8.45
N SER A 159 -15.05 7.52 -9.26
CA SER A 159 -15.10 8.98 -9.16
C SER A 159 -15.64 9.49 -7.82
N GLY A 160 -16.33 8.64 -7.05
CA GLY A 160 -16.74 8.93 -5.68
C GLY A 160 -15.67 8.68 -4.61
N VAL A 161 -14.57 8.01 -4.96
CA VAL A 161 -13.47 7.67 -4.04
C VAL A 161 -12.21 8.47 -4.37
N LEU A 162 -11.90 8.64 -5.65
CA LEU A 162 -10.72 9.37 -6.12
C LEU A 162 -11.12 10.55 -7.02
N ASP A 163 -10.52 11.71 -6.74
CA ASP A 163 -10.65 12.86 -7.61
C ASP A 163 -10.07 12.63 -9.02
N GLN A 164 -10.36 13.54 -9.94
CA GLN A 164 -9.88 13.43 -11.32
C GLN A 164 -8.36 13.54 -11.43
N ASN A 165 -7.70 14.29 -10.54
CA ASN A 165 -6.25 14.50 -10.60
C ASN A 165 -5.49 13.24 -10.23
N TYR A 166 -5.90 12.55 -9.16
CA TYR A 166 -5.32 11.25 -8.79
C TYR A 166 -5.62 10.19 -9.84
N ARG A 167 -6.85 10.13 -10.36
CA ARG A 167 -7.16 9.20 -11.46
C ARG A 167 -6.29 9.45 -12.69
N ASN A 168 -6.06 10.71 -13.07
CA ASN A 168 -5.15 11.05 -14.16
C ASN A 168 -3.70 10.66 -13.86
N ALA A 169 -3.22 10.92 -12.64
CA ALA A 169 -1.86 10.57 -12.24
C ALA A 169 -1.65 9.05 -12.31
N ILE A 170 -2.58 8.26 -11.78
CA ILE A 170 -2.54 6.79 -11.83
C ILE A 170 -2.55 6.29 -13.27
N GLN A 171 -3.41 6.84 -14.13
CA GLN A 171 -3.46 6.47 -15.55
C GLN A 171 -2.23 6.90 -16.37
N SER A 172 -1.41 7.80 -15.84
CA SER A 172 -0.24 8.35 -16.55
C SER A 172 1.07 7.62 -16.27
N VAL A 173 1.09 6.70 -15.29
CA VAL A 173 2.26 5.88 -14.97
C VAL A 173 2.13 4.46 -15.53
N ASP A 174 3.23 3.72 -15.48
CA ASP A 174 3.26 2.34 -15.98
C ASP A 174 2.67 1.36 -15.00
N TYR A 175 2.90 1.59 -13.70
CA TYR A 175 2.41 0.72 -12.64
C TYR A 175 2.01 1.52 -11.40
N PHE A 176 0.99 1.05 -10.68
CA PHE A 176 0.59 1.56 -9.39
C PHE A 176 0.57 0.45 -8.33
N ALA A 177 1.35 0.62 -7.25
CA ALA A 177 1.48 -0.34 -6.17
C ALA A 177 1.04 0.23 -4.81
N VAL A 178 0.35 -0.58 -4.00
CA VAL A 178 -0.26 -0.14 -2.74
C VAL A 178 -0.06 -1.15 -1.59
N ASN A 179 -0.30 -0.73 -0.34
CA ASN A 179 -0.51 -1.66 0.78
C ASN A 179 -2.01 -1.99 0.92
N GLU A 180 -2.40 -3.24 0.69
CA GLU A 180 -3.79 -3.71 0.86
C GLU A 180 -4.02 -4.18 2.29
N GLU A 181 -4.82 -3.44 3.06
CA GLU A 181 -4.95 -3.64 4.51
C GLU A 181 -6.24 -4.38 4.92
N PHE A 182 -6.61 -5.39 4.14
CA PHE A 182 -7.74 -6.28 4.42
C PHE A 182 -7.65 -7.52 3.53
N PRO A 183 -8.31 -8.64 3.89
CA PRO A 183 -8.48 -9.78 3.00
C PRO A 183 -9.77 -9.72 2.17
N PHE A 184 -9.72 -10.20 0.93
CA PHE A 184 -10.89 -10.56 0.12
C PHE A 184 -11.30 -12.01 0.41
N SER A 185 -12.44 -12.22 1.06
CA SER A 185 -12.99 -13.57 1.28
C SER A 185 -14.46 -13.53 1.73
N SER A 186 -15.20 -14.60 1.46
CA SER A 186 -16.54 -14.86 2.02
C SER A 186 -16.52 -15.89 3.16
N ARG A 187 -15.34 -16.41 3.51
CA ARG A 187 -15.13 -17.48 4.50
C ARG A 187 -13.95 -17.18 5.43
N GLY A 188 -13.58 -18.15 6.25
CA GLY A 188 -12.58 -17.99 7.30
C GLY A 188 -13.17 -17.60 8.66
N THR A 189 -12.34 -17.69 9.68
CA THR A 189 -12.72 -17.45 11.08
C THR A 189 -12.03 -16.19 11.57
N GLN A 190 -12.82 -15.24 12.06
CA GLN A 190 -12.32 -13.99 12.63
C GLN A 190 -11.27 -14.26 13.72
N ALA A 191 -10.16 -13.54 13.67
CA ALA A 191 -9.12 -13.59 14.70
C ALA A 191 -9.72 -13.24 16.07
N ALA A 192 -9.43 -14.08 17.07
CA ALA A 192 -9.89 -13.86 18.44
C ALA A 192 -9.16 -12.64 19.04
N ASP A 193 -9.87 -11.88 19.88
CA ASP A 193 -9.30 -10.81 20.71
C ASP A 193 -8.57 -9.68 19.95
N LYS A 194 -8.78 -9.57 18.63
CA LYS A 194 -8.25 -8.46 17.81
C LYS A 194 -9.26 -7.32 17.76
N GLN A 195 -8.82 -6.11 18.14
CA GLN A 195 -9.68 -4.92 18.24
C GLN A 195 -10.35 -4.56 16.90
N TYR A 196 -9.63 -4.68 15.79
CA TYR A 196 -10.16 -4.43 14.45
C TYR A 196 -9.84 -5.58 13.53
N THR A 197 -10.88 -6.12 12.89
CA THR A 197 -10.76 -7.11 11.83
C THR A 197 -11.52 -6.65 10.61
N PHE A 198 -10.90 -6.75 9.44
CA PHE A 198 -11.49 -6.40 8.16
C PHE A 198 -11.62 -7.65 7.30
N ARG A 199 -12.63 -7.65 6.42
CA ARG A 199 -12.78 -8.62 5.33
C ARG A 199 -13.81 -8.08 4.37
N LEU A 200 -13.49 -8.11 3.08
CA LEU A 200 -14.43 -7.73 2.04
C LEU A 200 -14.80 -8.92 1.17
N ALA A 201 -16.00 -8.87 0.62
CA ALA A 201 -16.45 -9.86 -0.34
C ALA A 201 -15.53 -9.85 -1.59
N PRO A 202 -15.20 -11.02 -2.16
CA PRO A 202 -14.32 -11.14 -3.32
C PRO A 202 -14.65 -10.20 -4.49
N GLU A 203 -15.93 -9.93 -4.72
CA GLU A 203 -16.40 -9.08 -5.82
C GLU A 203 -15.96 -7.62 -5.67
N LYS A 204 -15.55 -7.19 -4.47
CA LYS A 204 -15.03 -5.84 -4.22
C LYS A 204 -13.66 -5.60 -4.86
N VAL A 205 -12.96 -6.63 -5.35
CA VAL A 205 -11.72 -6.49 -6.10
C VAL A 205 -11.89 -5.62 -7.36
N SER A 206 -13.11 -5.49 -7.89
CA SER A 206 -13.38 -4.59 -9.03
C SER A 206 -13.05 -3.12 -8.72
N LEU A 207 -13.13 -2.69 -7.45
CA LEU A 207 -12.74 -1.34 -7.07
C LEU A 207 -11.23 -1.13 -7.24
N PHE A 208 -10.41 -2.14 -6.99
CA PHE A 208 -8.95 -2.05 -7.24
C PHE A 208 -8.64 -1.96 -8.73
N GLN A 209 -9.38 -2.70 -9.57
CA GLN A 209 -9.28 -2.59 -11.02
C GLN A 209 -9.69 -1.20 -11.53
N GLU A 210 -10.77 -0.61 -10.98
CA GLU A 210 -11.19 0.76 -11.32
C GLU A 210 -10.22 1.85 -10.82
N MET A 211 -9.55 1.61 -9.68
CA MET A 211 -8.48 2.47 -9.19
C MET A 211 -7.24 2.41 -10.10
N GLY A 212 -7.06 1.33 -10.86
CA GLY A 212 -5.86 1.11 -11.67
C GLY A 212 -4.68 0.58 -10.86
N ILE A 213 -4.94 -0.24 -9.83
CA ILE A 213 -3.89 -0.88 -9.03
C ILE A 213 -3.33 -2.09 -9.80
N ASP A 214 -2.01 -2.11 -9.99
CA ASP A 214 -1.30 -3.21 -10.67
C ASP A 214 -0.67 -4.21 -9.70
N ALA A 215 -0.27 -3.74 -8.52
CA ALA A 215 0.31 -4.61 -7.49
C ALA A 215 -0.06 -4.21 -6.07
N VAL A 216 -0.06 -5.19 -5.17
CA VAL A 216 -0.28 -4.99 -3.74
C VAL A 216 0.81 -5.68 -2.92
N THR A 217 1.12 -5.13 -1.76
CA THR A 217 1.69 -5.93 -0.66
C THR A 217 0.56 -6.37 0.27
N LEU A 218 0.58 -7.66 0.62
CA LEU A 218 -0.31 -8.27 1.60
C LEU A 218 0.35 -8.42 2.98
N ALA A 219 1.62 -8.07 3.12
CA ALA A 219 2.32 -8.20 4.40
C ALA A 219 1.92 -7.06 5.36
N ASN A 220 0.84 -7.26 6.12
CA ASN A 220 0.41 -6.35 7.19
C ASN A 220 -0.45 -7.05 8.25
N ASN A 221 -0.68 -6.40 9.38
CA ASN A 221 -1.40 -6.96 10.51
C ASN A 221 -2.88 -7.30 10.24
N HIS A 222 -3.42 -7.05 9.04
CA HIS A 222 -4.78 -7.37 8.64
C HIS A 222 -4.91 -8.55 7.67
N ALA A 223 -3.78 -9.08 7.17
CA ALA A 223 -3.76 -10.13 6.15
C ALA A 223 -4.41 -11.47 6.57
N LEU A 224 -4.41 -11.79 7.87
CA LEU A 224 -5.02 -12.99 8.43
C LEU A 224 -6.17 -12.67 9.41
N ASP A 225 -6.86 -11.54 9.23
CA ASP A 225 -8.00 -11.17 10.08
C ASP A 225 -9.10 -12.23 10.15
N TYR A 226 -9.24 -13.01 9.07
CA TYR A 226 -10.14 -14.16 9.00
C TYR A 226 -9.39 -15.48 8.76
N GLY A 227 -8.14 -15.53 9.21
CA GLY A 227 -7.27 -16.70 9.15
C GLY A 227 -6.70 -17.01 7.76
N VAL A 228 -6.06 -18.18 7.67
CA VAL A 228 -5.37 -18.65 6.46
C VAL A 228 -6.31 -18.79 5.27
N ASP A 229 -7.57 -19.18 5.50
CA ASP A 229 -8.56 -19.30 4.44
C ASP A 229 -8.77 -17.97 3.72
N ALA A 230 -8.92 -16.87 4.47
CA ALA A 230 -9.12 -15.55 3.90
C ALA A 230 -7.86 -15.01 3.21
N LEU A 231 -6.67 -15.28 3.77
CA LEU A 231 -5.40 -14.93 3.13
C LEU A 231 -5.25 -15.60 1.75
N LEU A 232 -5.52 -16.90 1.68
CA LEU A 232 -5.36 -17.66 0.42
C LEU A 232 -6.44 -17.29 -0.59
N ASP A 233 -7.69 -17.07 -0.14
CA ASP A 233 -8.75 -16.54 -1.00
C ASP A 233 -8.33 -15.17 -1.57
N THR A 234 -7.71 -14.31 -0.76
CA THR A 234 -7.22 -12.99 -1.20
C THR A 234 -6.20 -13.13 -2.33
N CYS A 235 -5.22 -14.03 -2.18
CA CYS A 235 -4.26 -14.33 -3.26
C CYS A 235 -4.97 -14.79 -4.54
N GLU A 236 -5.92 -15.72 -4.44
CA GLU A 236 -6.66 -16.24 -5.60
C GLU A 236 -7.55 -15.17 -6.27
N VAL A 237 -8.16 -14.28 -5.47
CA VAL A 237 -8.99 -13.18 -5.96
C VAL A 237 -8.14 -12.16 -6.73
N LEU A 238 -6.96 -11.80 -6.21
CA LEU A 238 -6.02 -10.90 -6.86
C LEU A 238 -5.48 -11.50 -8.17
N ASP A 239 -5.05 -12.77 -8.13
CA ASP A 239 -4.61 -13.53 -9.30
C ASP A 239 -5.71 -13.55 -10.39
N GLY A 240 -6.96 -13.81 -10.00
CA GLY A 240 -8.12 -13.82 -10.89
C GLY A 240 -8.47 -12.45 -11.47
N ALA A 241 -8.17 -11.37 -10.73
CA ALA A 241 -8.35 -9.98 -11.17
C ALA A 241 -7.18 -9.45 -12.00
N GLY A 242 -6.06 -10.19 -12.08
CA GLY A 242 -4.84 -9.76 -12.76
C GLY A 242 -4.02 -8.73 -11.97
N ILE A 243 -4.22 -8.66 -10.65
CA ILE A 243 -3.47 -7.78 -9.74
C ILE A 243 -2.36 -8.60 -9.10
N LEU A 244 -1.12 -8.15 -9.26
CA LEU A 244 0.05 -8.85 -8.72
C LEU A 244 0.15 -8.65 -7.21
N HIS A 245 0.71 -9.62 -6.49
CA HIS A 245 0.85 -9.51 -5.04
C HIS A 245 2.15 -10.09 -4.50
N THR A 246 2.62 -9.53 -3.38
CA THR A 246 3.83 -9.97 -2.66
C THR A 246 3.63 -9.87 -1.15
N GLY A 247 4.55 -10.45 -0.39
CA GLY A 247 4.64 -10.30 1.06
C GLY A 247 3.77 -11.26 1.87
N ALA A 248 2.91 -12.05 1.24
CA ALA A 248 2.21 -13.15 1.89
C ALA A 248 1.92 -14.27 0.89
N GLY A 249 1.65 -15.48 1.39
CA GLY A 249 1.28 -16.61 0.54
C GLY A 249 1.18 -17.92 1.29
N LYS A 250 1.07 -19.01 0.54
CA LYS A 250 0.89 -20.39 1.06
C LYS A 250 2.07 -20.97 1.85
N ASP A 251 3.23 -20.35 1.75
CA ASP A 251 4.45 -20.71 2.45
C ASP A 251 5.48 -19.56 2.36
N LEU A 252 6.63 -19.71 3.03
CA LEU A 252 7.70 -18.71 3.01
C LEU A 252 8.24 -18.44 1.60
N ASN A 253 8.28 -19.44 0.70
CA ASN A 253 8.78 -19.22 -0.65
C ASN A 253 7.82 -18.35 -1.46
N ALA A 254 6.51 -18.60 -1.34
CA ALA A 254 5.47 -17.77 -1.94
C ALA A 254 5.47 -16.35 -1.33
N ALA A 255 5.51 -16.24 -0.01
CA ALA A 255 5.47 -14.94 0.68
C ALA A 255 6.66 -14.03 0.33
N LYS A 256 7.85 -14.61 0.06
CA LYS A 256 9.02 -13.85 -0.37
C LYS A 256 9.14 -13.64 -1.89
N GLN A 257 8.24 -14.19 -2.71
CA GLN A 257 8.34 -13.94 -4.14
C GLN A 257 8.15 -12.45 -4.42
N PRO A 258 9.07 -11.82 -5.18
CA PRO A 258 8.89 -10.45 -5.61
C PRO A 258 7.79 -10.37 -6.69
N VAL A 259 7.14 -9.23 -6.77
CA VAL A 259 6.49 -8.79 -8.00
C VAL A 259 7.56 -8.13 -8.87
N VAL A 260 7.74 -8.57 -10.11
CA VAL A 260 8.71 -7.96 -11.04
C VAL A 260 7.98 -7.25 -12.15
N PHE A 261 8.08 -5.93 -12.17
CA PHE A 261 7.66 -5.11 -13.30
C PHE A 261 8.76 -5.05 -14.34
N GLU A 262 8.39 -5.15 -15.62
CA GLU A 262 9.33 -5.10 -16.73
C GLU A 262 8.81 -4.20 -17.84
N LYS A 263 9.60 -3.19 -18.21
CA LYS A 263 9.28 -2.27 -19.30
C LYS A 263 10.57 -1.88 -20.01
N ASN A 264 10.57 -2.00 -21.33
CA ASN A 264 11.70 -1.60 -22.19
C ASN A 264 13.06 -2.20 -21.76
N GLY A 265 13.04 -3.41 -21.17
CA GLY A 265 14.25 -4.10 -20.69
C GLY A 265 14.72 -3.68 -19.29
N GLN A 266 14.10 -2.69 -18.66
CA GLN A 266 14.31 -2.36 -17.26
C GLN A 266 13.38 -3.19 -16.37
N LYS A 267 13.92 -3.69 -15.25
CA LYS A 267 13.19 -4.49 -14.26
C LYS A 267 13.20 -3.84 -12.88
N VAL A 268 12.04 -3.81 -12.24
CA VAL A 268 11.86 -3.35 -10.87
C VAL A 268 11.15 -4.44 -10.07
N ALA A 269 11.83 -4.96 -9.04
CA ALA A 269 11.30 -5.96 -8.12
C ALA A 269 10.72 -5.29 -6.86
N LEU A 270 9.46 -5.59 -6.55
CA LEU A 270 8.79 -5.18 -5.32
C LEU A 270 8.73 -6.37 -4.36
N ILE A 271 9.20 -6.17 -3.12
CA ILE A 271 9.14 -7.21 -2.08
C ILE A 271 8.36 -6.65 -0.88
N GLY A 272 7.22 -7.28 -0.59
CA GLY A 272 6.39 -6.97 0.57
C GLY A 272 6.90 -7.65 1.84
N ALA A 273 6.89 -6.98 2.98
CA ALA A 273 7.19 -7.57 4.27
C ALA A 273 6.51 -6.82 5.43
N THR A 274 6.45 -7.43 6.61
CA THR A 274 5.87 -6.82 7.81
C THR A 274 6.73 -7.03 9.06
N ARG A 275 6.76 -6.02 9.92
CA ARG A 275 7.23 -6.10 11.31
C ARG A 275 6.08 -5.86 12.31
N VAL A 276 4.85 -6.05 11.86
CA VAL A 276 3.63 -5.98 12.67
C VAL A 276 2.88 -7.27 12.45
N ILE A 277 3.13 -8.23 13.34
CA ILE A 277 2.51 -9.55 13.31
C ILE A 277 1.80 -9.75 14.65
N PRO A 278 0.45 -9.82 14.67
CA PRO A 278 -0.32 -10.02 15.90
C PRO A 278 0.04 -11.30 16.65
N GLU A 279 0.21 -12.41 15.92
CA GLU A 279 0.58 -13.71 16.50
C GLU A 279 1.71 -14.37 15.70
N ALA A 280 2.65 -15.02 16.37
CA ALA A 280 3.81 -15.63 15.69
C ALA A 280 3.41 -16.62 14.57
N GLY A 281 2.26 -17.30 14.71
CA GLY A 281 1.73 -18.21 13.70
C GLY A 281 1.28 -17.56 12.39
N TRP A 282 1.19 -16.23 12.33
CA TRP A 282 0.80 -15.50 11.12
C TRP A 282 1.99 -15.25 10.18
N ALA A 283 3.21 -15.51 10.66
CA ALA A 283 4.41 -15.47 9.81
C ALA A 283 4.45 -16.72 8.91
N ALA A 284 4.79 -16.52 7.63
CA ALA A 284 5.04 -17.61 6.71
C ALA A 284 6.29 -18.41 7.15
N THR A 285 6.18 -19.73 7.13
CA THR A 285 7.33 -20.63 7.31
C THR A 285 7.35 -21.70 6.23
N ASN A 286 8.28 -22.65 6.30
CA ASN A 286 8.33 -23.73 5.32
C ASN A 286 7.08 -24.61 5.43
N GLY A 287 6.21 -24.55 4.42
CA GLY A 287 4.95 -25.29 4.38
C GLY A 287 3.83 -24.69 5.25
N HIS A 288 3.99 -23.48 5.76
CA HIS A 288 2.96 -22.78 6.53
C HIS A 288 2.60 -21.43 5.89
N PRO A 289 1.32 -21.20 5.54
CA PRO A 289 0.87 -19.92 4.99
C PRO A 289 1.08 -18.75 5.94
N GLY A 290 1.27 -17.56 5.41
CA GLY A 290 1.38 -16.35 6.21
C GLY A 290 2.14 -15.25 5.50
N MET A 291 2.62 -14.29 6.29
CA MET A 291 3.32 -13.12 5.80
C MET A 291 4.84 -13.25 5.89
N LEU A 292 5.55 -12.60 4.98
CA LEU A 292 6.99 -12.41 5.09
C LEU A 292 7.30 -11.46 6.25
N SER A 293 7.97 -12.00 7.26
CA SER A 293 8.29 -11.30 8.49
C SER A 293 9.64 -10.57 8.41
N SER A 294 9.77 -9.42 9.07
CA SER A 294 11.00 -8.63 9.15
C SER A 294 11.34 -8.16 10.58
N TYR A 295 11.11 -9.02 11.57
CA TYR A 295 11.72 -8.82 12.90
C TYR A 295 13.20 -9.21 12.85
N GLU A 296 13.99 -8.77 13.82
CA GLU A 296 15.42 -9.09 13.90
C GLU A 296 15.72 -10.60 13.79
N VAL A 297 14.85 -11.44 14.35
CA VAL A 297 14.98 -12.90 14.33
C VAL A 297 14.52 -13.55 13.01
N SER A 298 13.82 -12.81 12.15
CA SER A 298 13.14 -13.33 10.95
C SER A 298 13.42 -12.55 9.66
N VAL A 299 14.29 -11.54 9.69
CA VAL A 299 14.59 -10.65 8.56
C VAL A 299 15.46 -11.28 7.47
N GLU A 300 16.20 -12.34 7.77
CA GLU A 300 17.16 -12.94 6.83
C GLU A 300 16.56 -13.40 5.48
N PRO A 301 15.36 -14.03 5.41
CA PRO A 301 14.74 -14.37 4.13
C PRO A 301 14.45 -13.14 3.24
N LEU A 302 14.09 -12.00 3.84
CA LEU A 302 13.90 -10.74 3.12
C LEU A 302 15.24 -10.21 2.59
N LEU A 303 16.28 -10.16 3.42
CA LEU A 303 17.61 -9.68 3.00
C LEU A 303 18.20 -10.53 1.88
N GLN A 304 18.04 -11.86 1.96
CA GLN A 304 18.48 -12.77 0.90
C GLN A 304 17.71 -12.54 -0.40
N GLN A 305 16.40 -12.28 -0.33
CA GLN A 305 15.60 -12.00 -1.52
C GLN A 305 16.00 -10.67 -2.17
N ILE A 306 16.21 -9.62 -1.37
CA ILE A 306 16.71 -8.32 -1.85
C ILE A 306 18.04 -8.50 -2.58
N ALA A 307 19.00 -9.19 -1.94
CA ALA A 307 20.31 -9.44 -2.52
C ALA A 307 20.24 -10.28 -3.82
N SER A 308 19.32 -11.25 -3.89
CA SER A 308 19.10 -12.05 -5.09
C SER A 308 18.58 -11.20 -6.25
N CYS A 309 17.51 -10.42 -6.04
CA CYS A 309 16.94 -9.53 -7.06
C CYS A 309 17.98 -8.51 -7.55
N HIS A 310 18.74 -7.93 -6.62
CA HIS A 310 19.81 -7.00 -6.97
C HIS A 310 20.90 -7.68 -7.83
N ALA A 311 21.32 -8.90 -7.48
CA ALA A 311 22.30 -9.66 -8.25
C ALA A 311 21.79 -10.06 -9.64
N ASP A 312 20.48 -10.22 -9.81
CA ASP A 312 19.81 -10.49 -11.09
C ASP A 312 19.65 -9.21 -11.96
N GLY A 313 20.15 -8.06 -11.49
CA GLY A 313 20.16 -6.79 -12.21
C GLY A 313 18.85 -6.00 -12.10
N GLU A 314 17.99 -6.35 -11.15
CA GLU A 314 16.72 -5.66 -10.91
C GLU A 314 16.94 -4.46 -9.99
N LYS A 315 16.15 -3.38 -10.19
CA LYS A 315 16.00 -2.36 -9.15
C LYS A 315 15.08 -2.89 -8.07
N VAL A 316 15.44 -2.74 -6.80
CA VAL A 316 14.69 -3.39 -5.71
C VAL A 316 13.98 -2.36 -4.84
N VAL A 317 12.66 -2.50 -4.72
CA VAL A 317 11.81 -1.70 -3.84
C VAL A 317 11.26 -2.58 -2.73
N VAL A 318 11.46 -2.16 -1.48
CA VAL A 318 10.90 -2.86 -0.32
C VAL A 318 9.65 -2.14 0.15
N LEU A 319 8.51 -2.85 0.19
CA LEU A 319 7.25 -2.38 0.74
C LEU A 319 7.09 -2.97 2.15
N ILE A 320 7.25 -2.16 3.19
CA ILE A 320 7.39 -2.64 4.57
C ILE A 320 6.34 -2.05 5.51
N HIS A 321 5.59 -2.91 6.17
CA HIS A 321 4.56 -2.51 7.13
C HIS A 321 5.14 -2.54 8.57
N TRP A 322 5.28 -1.38 9.23
CA TRP A 322 6.05 -1.25 10.48
C TRP A 322 5.77 0.04 11.28
N GLY A 323 6.35 0.17 12.46
CA GLY A 323 6.24 1.40 13.24
C GLY A 323 5.20 1.29 14.34
N ILE A 324 4.76 2.44 14.84
CA ILE A 324 3.75 2.57 15.89
C ILE A 324 2.63 3.43 15.31
N GLU A 325 1.39 2.97 15.45
CA GLU A 325 0.22 3.71 15.02
C GLU A 325 0.23 5.16 15.54
N ARG A 326 -0.05 6.09 14.63
CA ARG A 326 -0.19 7.54 14.86
C ARG A 326 1.08 8.26 15.34
N ASP A 327 2.23 7.58 15.38
CA ASP A 327 3.51 8.24 15.64
C ASP A 327 4.09 8.80 14.33
N GLU A 328 4.23 10.12 14.24
CA GLU A 328 4.81 10.80 13.07
C GLU A 328 6.35 10.65 13.00
N LYS A 329 6.99 10.08 14.04
CA LYS A 329 8.44 9.82 14.06
C LYS A 329 8.74 8.34 13.87
N PRO A 330 9.64 7.99 12.93
CA PRO A 330 10.08 6.62 12.80
C PRO A 330 10.88 6.17 14.03
N GLN A 331 10.61 4.96 14.46
CA GLN A 331 11.32 4.31 15.55
C GLN A 331 12.75 3.95 15.14
N GLU A 332 13.66 3.82 16.10
CA GLU A 332 15.07 3.48 15.82
C GLU A 332 15.21 2.16 15.05
N TYR A 333 14.36 1.16 15.36
CA TYR A 333 14.38 -0.12 14.65
C TYR A 333 13.93 0.02 13.19
N GLN A 334 13.01 0.93 12.86
CA GLN A 334 12.60 1.17 11.46
C GLN A 334 13.80 1.68 10.69
N ARG A 335 14.54 2.64 11.26
CA ARG A 335 15.75 3.21 10.65
C ARG A 335 16.87 2.18 10.50
N ALA A 336 17.09 1.34 11.52
CA ALA A 336 18.11 0.30 11.48
C ALA A 336 17.80 -0.77 10.41
N LEU A 337 16.55 -1.24 10.34
CA LEU A 337 16.12 -2.23 9.34
C LEU A 337 16.15 -1.65 7.92
N ALA A 338 15.67 -0.43 7.72
CA ALA A 338 15.73 0.24 6.42
C ALA A 338 17.16 0.28 5.85
N LYS A 339 18.13 0.63 6.70
CA LYS A 339 19.55 0.66 6.34
C LYS A 339 20.08 -0.72 5.95
N ARG A 340 19.66 -1.78 6.65
CA ARG A 340 19.99 -3.16 6.29
C ARG A 340 19.40 -3.57 4.94
N TYR A 341 18.18 -3.12 4.60
CA TYR A 341 17.59 -3.39 3.29
C TYR A 341 18.40 -2.73 2.17
N ILE A 342 18.77 -1.45 2.34
CA ILE A 342 19.64 -0.74 1.40
C ILE A 342 21.02 -1.42 1.29
N ASP A 343 21.61 -1.82 2.43
CA ASP A 343 22.88 -2.53 2.45
C ASP A 343 22.83 -3.90 1.76
N ALA A 344 21.66 -4.54 1.70
CA ALA A 344 21.41 -5.77 0.97
C ALA A 344 21.17 -5.57 -0.54
N GLY A 345 20.97 -4.33 -1.00
CA GLY A 345 20.78 -4.00 -2.42
C GLY A 345 19.46 -3.31 -2.77
N ALA A 346 18.64 -2.91 -1.79
CA ALA A 346 17.44 -2.13 -2.07
C ALA A 346 17.77 -0.73 -2.62
N ASP A 347 17.01 -0.30 -3.63
CA ASP A 347 17.09 1.02 -4.25
C ASP A 347 16.11 2.03 -3.63
N LEU A 348 15.01 1.54 -3.06
CA LEU A 348 13.96 2.35 -2.43
C LEU A 348 13.27 1.53 -1.34
N VAL A 349 12.96 2.18 -0.21
CA VAL A 349 12.16 1.58 0.87
C VAL A 349 10.92 2.45 1.08
N ILE A 350 9.75 1.81 1.12
CA ILE A 350 8.46 2.47 1.30
C ILE A 350 7.73 1.81 2.48
N GLY A 351 7.51 2.60 3.51
CA GLY A 351 6.82 2.18 4.71
C GLY A 351 5.31 2.46 4.71
N SER A 352 4.57 1.66 5.47
CA SER A 352 3.17 1.89 5.85
C SER A 352 2.91 1.35 7.27
N HIS A 353 1.66 1.41 7.78
CA HIS A 353 1.17 1.05 9.14
C HIS A 353 0.91 2.20 10.12
N PRO A 354 1.77 3.24 10.27
CA PRO A 354 1.51 4.27 11.26
C PRO A 354 0.20 5.04 11.03
N HIS A 355 -0.45 4.87 9.87
CA HIS A 355 -1.65 5.60 9.43
C HIS A 355 -1.49 7.13 9.34
N VAL A 356 -0.26 7.61 9.56
CA VAL A 356 0.17 9.00 9.42
C VAL A 356 1.45 9.03 8.58
N LEU A 357 1.76 10.19 8.01
CA LEU A 357 3.03 10.39 7.34
C LEU A 357 4.18 10.31 8.35
N GLN A 358 5.25 9.63 7.95
CA GLN A 358 6.54 9.73 8.62
C GLN A 358 7.56 10.28 7.63
N GLY A 359 8.63 10.86 8.16
CA GLY A 359 9.65 11.52 7.34
C GLY A 359 10.37 10.61 6.35
N ILE A 360 11.21 11.24 5.55
CA ILE A 360 12.07 10.63 4.54
C ILE A 360 13.52 10.68 5.04
N GLU A 361 14.34 9.67 4.74
CA GLU A 361 15.79 9.68 4.97
C GLU A 361 16.50 9.21 3.70
N TYR A 362 17.66 9.80 3.38
CA TYR A 362 18.60 9.20 2.43
C TYR A 362 19.70 8.45 3.18
N TYR A 363 19.96 7.22 2.76
CA TYR A 363 21.09 6.43 3.24
C TYR A 363 21.85 5.86 2.04
N LYS A 364 23.15 6.16 1.96
CA LYS A 364 24.01 5.79 0.80
C LYS A 364 23.42 6.24 -0.56
N GLY A 365 22.78 7.40 -0.58
CA GLY A 365 22.14 7.94 -1.79
C GLY A 365 20.83 7.25 -2.17
N LYS A 366 20.32 6.33 -1.35
CA LYS A 366 19.02 5.67 -1.57
C LYS A 366 17.94 6.21 -0.63
N PRO A 367 16.74 6.52 -1.14
CA PRO A 367 15.63 7.06 -0.37
C PRO A 367 14.91 6.00 0.47
N ILE A 368 14.50 6.41 1.68
CA ILE A 368 13.67 5.65 2.62
C ILE A 368 12.48 6.52 3.00
N PHE A 369 11.27 6.09 2.64
CA PHE A 369 10.01 6.67 3.13
C PHE A 369 9.55 5.84 4.32
N TYR A 370 9.48 6.41 5.52
CA TYR A 370 9.14 5.62 6.70
C TYR A 370 7.64 5.31 6.83
N SER A 371 6.77 6.18 6.28
CA SER A 371 5.34 5.92 6.13
C SER A 371 4.71 6.87 5.13
N LEU A 372 3.91 6.33 4.21
CA LEU A 372 3.06 7.12 3.30
C LEU A 372 1.66 7.43 3.88
N GLY A 373 1.37 6.95 5.09
CA GLY A 373 0.07 7.10 5.76
C GLY A 373 -1.06 6.40 5.01
N ASN A 374 -2.30 6.81 5.29
CA ASN A 374 -3.47 6.28 4.62
C ASN A 374 -3.70 6.96 3.26
N PHE A 375 -4.06 6.22 2.21
CA PHE A 375 -4.44 6.78 0.90
C PHE A 375 -5.95 6.71 0.64
N VAL A 376 -6.54 5.52 0.75
CA VAL A 376 -7.99 5.29 0.70
C VAL A 376 -8.31 4.45 1.92
N PHE A 377 -8.97 5.02 2.93
CA PHE A 377 -9.07 4.35 4.23
C PHE A 377 -10.40 4.65 4.94
N GLY A 378 -10.42 5.68 5.79
CA GLY A 378 -11.56 6.02 6.64
C GLY A 378 -12.29 7.30 6.21
N SER A 379 -12.99 7.90 7.18
CA SER A 379 -13.78 9.12 6.97
C SER A 379 -12.93 10.37 6.70
N SER A 380 -11.77 10.52 7.33
CA SER A 380 -10.92 11.70 7.14
C SER A 380 -9.44 11.34 7.21
N ILE A 381 -8.68 11.88 6.27
CA ILE A 381 -7.22 11.76 6.22
C ILE A 381 -6.66 13.18 6.01
N PRO A 382 -6.15 13.84 7.06
CA PRO A 382 -5.69 15.22 6.96
C PRO A 382 -4.53 15.41 5.98
N LYS A 383 -3.63 14.43 5.90
CA LYS A 383 -2.48 14.43 4.99
C LYS A 383 -2.29 13.02 4.43
N THR A 384 -2.23 12.94 3.10
CA THR A 384 -1.85 11.74 2.36
C THR A 384 -0.98 12.13 1.18
N MET A 385 -0.27 11.18 0.57
CA MET A 385 0.45 11.42 -0.67
C MET A 385 0.59 10.15 -1.48
N LEU A 386 0.77 10.31 -2.79
CA LEU A 386 1.43 9.32 -3.62
C LEU A 386 2.89 9.71 -3.83
N VAL A 387 3.74 8.70 -4.04
CA VAL A 387 5.13 8.88 -4.47
C VAL A 387 5.27 8.32 -5.88
N GLN A 388 5.61 9.20 -6.83
CA GLN A 388 5.98 8.80 -8.17
C GLN A 388 7.49 8.55 -8.22
N ALA A 389 7.88 7.35 -8.62
CA ALA A 389 9.25 6.93 -8.85
C ALA A 389 9.50 6.73 -10.36
N GLU A 390 10.43 7.49 -10.91
CA GLU A 390 10.90 7.33 -12.29
C GLU A 390 12.26 6.62 -12.25
N PHE A 391 12.30 5.39 -12.74
CA PHE A 391 13.52 4.61 -12.92
C PHE A 391 14.01 4.79 -14.35
N GLN A 392 15.28 5.17 -14.52
CA GLN A 392 15.92 5.27 -15.83
C GLN A 392 17.38 4.81 -15.74
N GLY A 393 17.64 3.57 -16.15
CA GLY A 393 18.93 2.92 -15.96
C GLY A 393 19.27 2.83 -14.47
N GLU A 394 20.36 3.47 -14.05
CA GLU A 394 20.77 3.54 -12.64
C GLU A 394 20.10 4.67 -11.84
N ASN A 395 19.44 5.61 -12.53
CA ASN A 395 18.88 6.79 -11.90
C ASN A 395 17.47 6.53 -11.38
N LEU A 396 17.18 7.06 -10.19
CA LEU A 396 15.86 7.11 -9.59
C LEU A 396 15.52 8.58 -9.30
N SER A 397 14.42 9.07 -9.87
CA SER A 397 13.85 10.38 -9.54
C SER A 397 12.52 10.20 -8.81
N LEU A 398 12.26 11.05 -7.82
CA LEU A 398 11.08 10.95 -6.96
C LEU A 398 10.29 12.26 -6.97
N ARG A 399 8.96 12.15 -7.10
CA ARG A 399 8.03 13.28 -6.97
C ARG A 399 6.87 12.92 -6.04
N LEU A 400 6.50 13.85 -5.17
CA LEU A 400 5.36 13.72 -4.27
C LEU A 400 4.10 14.31 -4.89
N LEU A 401 2.99 13.61 -4.74
CA LEU A 401 1.65 14.08 -5.11
C LEU A 401 0.82 14.17 -3.82
N PRO A 402 0.74 15.36 -3.17
CA PRO A 402 0.10 15.50 -1.88
C PRO A 402 -1.43 15.53 -2.00
N GLY A 403 -2.13 15.13 -0.94
CA GLY A 403 -3.59 15.12 -0.88
C GLY A 403 -4.16 15.07 0.53
N THR A 404 -5.48 14.98 0.56
CA THR A 404 -6.31 14.80 1.76
C THR A 404 -7.53 13.95 1.42
N SER A 405 -8.21 13.42 2.43
CA SER A 405 -9.46 12.68 2.25
C SER A 405 -10.54 13.16 3.23
N SER A 406 -11.79 13.19 2.76
CA SER A 406 -12.97 13.47 3.57
C SER A 406 -14.18 12.70 3.04
N GLY A 407 -14.95 12.08 3.93
CA GLY A 407 -16.13 11.28 3.61
C GLY A 407 -15.85 10.04 2.76
N GLY A 408 -14.62 9.49 2.81
CA GLY A 408 -14.17 8.39 1.94
C GLY A 408 -13.75 8.83 0.53
N TYR A 409 -13.65 10.14 0.27
CA TYR A 409 -13.21 10.71 -1.00
C TYR A 409 -11.83 11.37 -0.86
N THR A 410 -10.84 10.81 -1.53
CA THR A 410 -9.45 11.27 -1.55
C THR A 410 -9.20 12.19 -2.75
N ARG A 411 -8.60 13.35 -2.47
CA ARG A 411 -8.35 14.42 -3.45
C ARG A 411 -6.92 14.94 -3.37
N MET A 412 -6.37 15.30 -4.53
CA MET A 412 -5.04 15.89 -4.63
C MET A 412 -5.09 17.36 -4.20
N LEU A 413 -4.06 17.84 -3.51
CA LEU A 413 -3.90 19.26 -3.25
C LEU A 413 -3.47 19.94 -4.56
N THR A 414 -4.13 21.05 -4.90
CA THR A 414 -3.82 21.85 -6.09
C THR A 414 -3.53 23.31 -5.77
N ASP A 415 -3.86 23.76 -4.55
CA ASP A 415 -3.48 25.08 -4.09
C ASP A 415 -1.98 25.13 -3.77
N SER A 416 -1.26 26.04 -4.41
CA SER A 416 0.19 26.16 -4.26
C SER A 416 0.64 26.47 -2.82
N GLY A 417 -0.20 27.18 -2.04
CA GLY A 417 0.07 27.48 -0.65
C GLY A 417 -0.06 26.24 0.23
N GLU A 418 -1.14 25.47 0.05
CA GLU A 418 -1.35 24.19 0.74
C GLU A 418 -0.24 23.17 0.40
N MET A 419 0.13 23.06 -0.88
CA MET A 419 1.24 22.20 -1.31
C MET A 419 2.57 22.60 -0.68
N THR A 420 2.88 23.91 -0.65
CA THR A 420 4.09 24.41 -0.02
C THR A 420 4.13 24.07 1.47
N GLN A 421 3.01 24.27 2.18
CA GLN A 421 2.90 23.90 3.60
C GLN A 421 3.05 22.40 3.82
N PHE A 422 2.48 21.58 2.93
CA PHE A 422 2.62 20.13 2.97
C PHE A 422 4.09 19.70 2.84
N TYR A 423 4.81 20.23 1.85
CA TYR A 423 6.21 19.90 1.62
C TYR A 423 7.11 20.38 2.76
N GLN A 424 6.88 21.60 3.27
CA GLN A 424 7.61 22.11 4.45
C GLN A 424 7.37 21.25 5.69
N TYR A 425 6.13 20.81 5.92
CA TYR A 425 5.82 19.89 6.99
C TYR A 425 6.59 18.57 6.82
N LEU A 426 6.52 17.94 5.65
CA LEU A 426 7.19 16.66 5.41
C LEU A 426 8.72 16.79 5.52
N GLU A 427 9.30 17.88 5.02
CA GLU A 427 10.73 18.19 5.19
C GLU A 427 11.09 18.35 6.67
N SER A 428 10.23 19.00 7.48
CA SER A 428 10.47 19.21 8.92
C SER A 428 10.50 17.93 9.76
N ILE A 429 9.86 16.86 9.29
CA ILE A 429 9.88 15.54 9.93
C ILE A 429 10.86 14.57 9.25
N SER A 430 11.56 15.01 8.21
CA SER A 430 12.54 14.23 7.44
C SER A 430 13.99 14.45 7.91
N PHE A 431 14.90 13.61 7.42
CA PHE A 431 16.30 13.56 7.84
C PHE A 431 17.23 13.78 6.64
N GLY A 432 17.75 15.02 6.50
CA GLY A 432 18.69 15.36 5.43
C GLY A 432 18.08 15.28 4.03
N VAL A 433 16.83 15.73 3.89
CA VAL A 433 16.05 15.70 2.64
C VAL A 433 15.62 17.10 2.29
N SER A 434 15.59 17.43 1.00
CA SER A 434 14.94 18.64 0.48
C SER A 434 13.83 18.28 -0.50
N ILE A 435 12.72 19.00 -0.38
CA ILE A 435 11.54 18.82 -1.21
C ILE A 435 11.32 20.11 -2.02
N GLY A 436 11.43 20.00 -3.33
CA GLY A 436 11.20 21.11 -4.26
C GLY A 436 9.73 21.56 -4.27
N ALA A 437 9.48 22.77 -4.77
CA ALA A 437 8.13 23.30 -4.92
C ALA A 437 7.24 22.46 -5.88
N ASP A 438 7.86 21.68 -6.76
CA ASP A 438 7.21 20.73 -7.66
C ASP A 438 7.07 19.32 -7.05
N GLY A 439 7.39 19.15 -5.77
CA GLY A 439 7.37 17.89 -5.04
C GLY A 439 8.58 16.99 -5.31
N ALA A 440 9.61 17.44 -6.04
CA ALA A 440 10.81 16.65 -6.27
C ALA A 440 11.58 16.40 -4.97
N VAL A 441 11.94 15.14 -4.68
CA VAL A 441 12.65 14.75 -3.47
C VAL A 441 14.13 14.53 -3.75
N SER A 442 15.01 15.14 -2.97
CA SER A 442 16.46 15.01 -3.10
C SER A 442 17.16 14.95 -1.75
N ALA A 443 18.36 14.39 -1.69
CA ALA A 443 19.20 14.49 -0.51
C ALA A 443 19.67 15.94 -0.33
N GLN A 444 19.72 16.42 0.92
CA GLN A 444 20.38 17.69 1.22
C GLN A 444 21.87 17.58 0.89
N PRO A 445 22.47 18.63 0.27
CA PRO A 445 23.86 18.65 -0.17
C PRO A 445 24.89 18.58 0.96
#